data_AF-A0A2V6GJL3-F1
#
_entry.id   AF-A0A2V6GJL3-F1
#
_cell.length_a   1.000
_cell.length_b   1.000
_cell.length_c   1.000
_cell.angle_alpha   90.00
_cell.angle_beta   90.00
_cell.angle_gamma   90.00
#
_symmetry.space_group_name_H-M   'P 1'
#
loop_
_entity.id
_entity.type
_entity.pdbx_description
1 polymer ?
#
loop_
_entity_poly.entity_id
_entity_poly.type
_entity_poly.pdbx_seq_one_letter_code
_entity_poly.pdbx_strand_id
1 'polypeptide(L)'
;EAFGISSKLGLSEVLKQEVNWQEVVVPTSYPSLFILPRGKSLSQPSEHLLRDSTDVLLKEMYKHYEYILIDSSPVLAADDTASLAPKIDATLFVVRLSYTSARLIRKGLELLYGRQVNVPGIILNFVDTSLPEYYYYQYAEYYNPPASVTDDEALTAPPPREPAKQPS
;
A
#
# COMPACT_ATOMS: atom_id res chain seq x y z
N GLU A 1 -2.89 -17.64 0.27
CA GLU A 1 -4.23 -17.66 -0.35
C GLU A 1 -4.30 -16.84 -1.65
N ALA A 2 -3.86 -15.59 -1.73
CA ALA A 2 -3.88 -14.81 -2.99
C ALA A 2 -2.96 -15.33 -4.11
N PHE A 3 -1.80 -15.92 -3.76
CA PHE A 3 -0.80 -16.42 -4.72
C PHE A 3 -0.68 -17.94 -4.74
N GLY A 4 -1.58 -18.67 -4.09
CA GLY A 4 -1.51 -20.15 -4.02
C GLY A 4 -0.29 -20.72 -3.25
N ILE A 5 0.48 -19.88 -2.56
CA ILE A 5 1.70 -20.27 -1.83
C ILE A 5 1.38 -20.74 -0.40
N SER A 6 2.10 -21.78 0.05
CA SER A 6 2.08 -22.30 1.42
C SER A 6 2.67 -21.29 2.41
N SER A 7 2.01 -21.09 3.55
CA SER A 7 2.47 -20.19 4.62
C SER A 7 3.00 -20.93 5.86
N LYS A 8 3.46 -22.18 5.71
CA LYS A 8 3.93 -23.01 6.84
C LYS A 8 5.25 -22.55 7.45
N LEU A 9 6.16 -22.04 6.62
CA LEU A 9 7.43 -21.41 6.98
C LEU A 9 7.49 -20.06 6.27
N GLY A 10 8.03 -19.04 6.92
CA GLY A 10 8.13 -17.71 6.33
C GLY A 10 8.78 -16.70 7.26
N LEU A 11 8.36 -15.43 7.14
CA LEU A 11 8.90 -14.31 7.89
C LEU A 11 8.95 -14.57 9.40
N SER A 12 7.93 -15.21 9.97
CA SER A 12 7.91 -15.56 11.40
C SER A 12 9.09 -16.44 11.83
N GLU A 13 9.44 -17.45 11.06
CA GLU A 13 10.56 -18.36 11.36
C GLU A 13 11.91 -17.67 11.09
N VAL A 14 11.98 -16.80 10.07
CA VAL A 14 13.14 -15.94 9.81
C VAL A 14 13.40 -14.98 10.97
N LEU A 15 12.35 -14.32 11.47
CA LEU A 15 12.44 -13.39 12.60
C LEU A 15 12.78 -14.08 13.93
N LYS A 16 12.57 -15.40 14.02
CA LYS A 16 13.05 -16.23 15.12
C LYS A 16 14.46 -16.78 14.91
N GLN A 17 15.06 -16.52 13.73
CA GLN A 17 16.35 -17.06 13.31
C GLN A 17 16.37 -18.60 13.25
N GLU A 18 15.21 -19.22 13.02
CA GLU A 18 15.07 -20.68 12.87
C GLU A 18 15.44 -21.14 11.46
N VAL A 19 15.24 -20.27 10.46
CA VAL A 19 15.54 -20.52 9.06
C VAL A 19 16.11 -19.26 8.41
N ASN A 20 16.90 -19.44 7.37
CA ASN A 20 17.39 -18.34 6.55
C ASN A 20 16.30 -17.89 5.55
N TRP A 21 16.19 -16.58 5.29
CA TRP A 21 15.10 -16.05 4.44
C TRP A 21 15.20 -16.49 2.98
N GLN A 22 16.41 -16.71 2.47
CA GLN A 22 16.64 -17.21 1.12
C GLN A 22 16.11 -18.64 0.92
N GLU A 23 15.91 -19.41 2.00
CA GLU A 23 15.36 -20.77 1.94
C GLU A 23 13.83 -20.79 1.84
N VAL A 24 13.17 -19.71 2.27
CA VAL A 24 11.71 -19.65 2.40
C VAL A 24 11.05 -18.60 1.52
N VAL A 25 11.84 -17.72 0.89
CA VAL A 25 11.37 -16.87 -0.20
C VAL A 25 11.06 -17.73 -1.42
N VAL A 26 9.88 -17.54 -2.02
CA VAL A 26 9.44 -18.35 -3.15
C VAL A 26 9.17 -17.49 -4.38
N PRO A 27 9.51 -17.96 -5.59
CA PRO A 27 9.10 -17.29 -6.81
C PRO A 27 7.58 -17.42 -6.99
N THR A 28 7.00 -16.45 -7.68
CA THR A 28 5.60 -16.50 -8.11
C THR A 28 5.48 -16.88 -9.59
N SER A 29 4.26 -16.98 -10.11
CA SER A 29 4.02 -17.12 -11.55
C SER A 29 4.42 -15.88 -12.35
N TYR A 30 4.60 -14.74 -11.68
CA TYR A 30 5.01 -13.50 -12.32
C TYR A 30 6.54 -13.37 -12.30
N PRO A 31 7.19 -13.11 -13.44
CA PRO A 31 8.63 -12.88 -13.49
C PRO A 31 9.06 -11.77 -12.54
N SER A 32 10.21 -11.96 -11.89
CA SER A 32 10.81 -10.99 -10.95
C SER A 32 10.00 -10.69 -9.69
N LEU A 33 8.86 -11.37 -9.46
CA LEU A 33 8.08 -11.25 -8.23
C LEU A 33 8.30 -12.49 -7.35
N PHE A 34 8.79 -12.22 -6.15
CA PHE A 34 9.05 -13.20 -5.12
C PHE A 34 8.24 -12.87 -3.87
N ILE A 35 7.85 -13.89 -3.13
CA ILE A 35 7.06 -13.75 -1.90
C ILE A 35 7.79 -14.43 -0.76
N LEU A 36 8.03 -13.68 0.31
CA LEU A 36 8.32 -14.23 1.62
C LEU A 36 6.97 -14.37 2.36
N PRO A 37 6.41 -15.58 2.49
CA PRO A 37 5.12 -15.75 3.16
C PRO A 37 5.23 -15.39 4.65
N ARG A 38 4.09 -15.19 5.32
CA ARG A 38 4.04 -14.84 6.74
C ARG A 38 4.74 -15.86 7.65
N GLY A 39 4.58 -17.16 7.39
CA GLY A 39 4.95 -18.21 8.35
C GLY A 39 3.88 -18.40 9.43
N LYS A 40 4.25 -19.08 10.53
CA LYS A 40 3.29 -19.35 11.64
C LYS A 40 2.92 -18.07 12.37
N SER A 41 1.77 -18.07 13.06
CA SER A 41 1.39 -16.93 13.89
C SER A 41 2.38 -16.73 15.04
N LEU A 42 2.87 -15.51 15.21
CA LEU A 42 3.65 -15.09 16.39
C LEU A 42 2.68 -14.55 17.45
N SER A 43 2.96 -14.85 18.73
CA SER A 43 2.21 -14.28 19.87
C SER A 43 2.48 -12.80 20.06
N GLN A 44 3.71 -12.35 19.76
CA GLN A 44 4.16 -10.95 19.92
C GLN A 44 5.00 -10.52 18.71
N PRO A 45 4.39 -10.28 17.52
CA PRO A 45 5.15 -10.01 16.30
C PRO A 45 5.98 -8.72 16.41
N SER A 46 5.44 -7.68 17.06
CA SER A 46 6.12 -6.41 17.31
C SER A 46 7.47 -6.56 18.02
N GLU A 47 7.59 -7.46 19.00
CA GLU A 47 8.86 -7.70 19.72
C GLU A 47 9.95 -8.28 18.82
N HIS A 48 9.57 -9.12 17.86
CA HIS A 48 10.51 -9.64 16.89
C HIS A 48 10.93 -8.56 15.89
N LEU A 49 9.98 -7.75 15.43
CA LEU A 49 10.23 -6.67 14.46
C LEU A 49 11.16 -5.59 15.02
N LEU A 50 11.14 -5.34 16.34
CA LEU A 50 11.98 -4.33 16.99
C LEU A 50 13.46 -4.74 17.14
N ARG A 51 13.81 -6.02 16.97
CA ARG A 51 15.18 -6.52 17.18
C ARG A 51 16.14 -6.05 16.08
N ASP A 52 17.42 -5.91 16.44
CA ASP A 52 18.52 -5.61 15.51
C ASP A 52 18.64 -6.64 14.38
N SER A 53 18.24 -7.89 14.63
CA SER A 53 18.19 -8.95 13.60
C SER A 53 17.27 -8.59 12.44
N THR A 54 16.23 -7.80 12.68
CA THR A 54 15.32 -7.32 11.64
C THR A 54 15.99 -6.27 10.76
N ASP A 55 16.81 -5.38 11.33
CA ASP A 55 17.58 -4.40 10.54
C ASP A 55 18.64 -5.09 9.68
N VAL A 56 19.28 -6.14 10.21
CA VAL A 56 20.22 -6.97 9.44
C VAL A 56 19.49 -7.69 8.31
N LEU A 57 18.32 -8.29 8.58
CA LEU A 57 17.49 -8.93 7.57
C LEU A 57 17.14 -7.97 6.42
N LEU A 58 16.61 -6.79 6.73
CA LEU A 58 16.24 -5.79 5.72
C LEU A 58 17.44 -5.37 4.88
N LYS A 59 18.59 -5.10 5.52
CA LYS A 59 19.84 -4.76 4.82
C LYS A 59 20.33 -5.86 3.89
N GLU A 60 20.20 -7.13 4.29
CA GLU A 60 20.52 -8.24 3.41
C GLU A 60 19.55 -8.30 2.23
N MET A 61 18.24 -8.21 2.47
CA MET A 61 17.24 -8.25 1.39
C MET A 61 17.43 -7.11 0.38
N TYR A 62 17.81 -5.90 0.81
CA TYR A 62 18.11 -4.78 -0.10
C TYR A 62 19.28 -5.03 -1.04
N LYS A 63 20.18 -5.98 -0.73
CA LYS A 63 21.27 -6.38 -1.66
C LYS A 63 20.77 -7.28 -2.79
N HIS A 64 19.61 -7.90 -2.62
CA HIS A 64 19.07 -8.92 -3.53
C HIS A 64 17.86 -8.43 -4.32
N TYR A 65 17.14 -7.41 -3.86
CA TYR A 65 15.94 -6.89 -4.49
C TYR A 65 16.01 -5.37 -4.64
N GLU A 66 15.60 -4.87 -5.82
CA GLU A 66 15.49 -3.44 -6.08
C GLU A 66 14.35 -2.80 -5.28
N TYR A 67 13.26 -3.54 -5.07
CA TYR A 67 12.10 -3.11 -4.32
C TYR A 67 11.64 -4.21 -3.36
N ILE A 68 11.33 -3.82 -2.12
CA ILE A 68 10.74 -4.69 -1.11
C ILE A 68 9.39 -4.09 -0.70
N LEU A 69 8.32 -4.79 -1.00
CA LEU A 69 6.97 -4.43 -0.57
C LEU A 69 6.61 -5.23 0.67
N ILE A 70 6.22 -4.54 1.73
CA ILE A 70 5.82 -5.18 2.99
C ILE A 70 4.36 -4.87 3.26
N ASP A 71 3.54 -5.93 3.25
CA ASP A 71 2.16 -5.85 3.68
C ASP A 71 2.10 -5.91 5.21
N SER A 72 1.38 -4.95 5.80
CA SER A 72 1.38 -4.74 7.24
C SER A 72 -0.04 -4.57 7.77
N SER A 73 -0.22 -4.82 9.07
CA SER A 73 -1.53 -4.72 9.73
C SER A 73 -2.03 -3.26 9.80
N PRO A 74 -3.34 -3.02 9.96
CA PRO A 74 -3.85 -1.66 10.14
C PRO A 74 -3.17 -0.99 11.35
N VAL A 75 -2.58 0.20 11.14
CA VAL A 75 -1.72 0.87 12.13
C VAL A 75 -2.38 1.16 13.48
N LEU A 76 -3.71 1.25 13.52
CA LEU A 76 -4.47 1.46 14.76
C LEU A 76 -4.96 0.17 15.41
N ALA A 77 -4.80 -0.98 14.76
CA ALA A 77 -5.29 -2.28 15.22
C ALA A 77 -4.18 -3.16 15.81
N ALA A 78 -2.94 -2.98 15.38
CA ALA A 78 -1.79 -3.72 15.89
C ALA A 78 -0.50 -2.88 15.82
N ASP A 79 0.43 -3.17 16.72
CA ASP A 79 1.68 -2.42 16.84
C ASP A 79 2.72 -2.78 15.76
N ASP A 80 2.54 -3.90 15.06
CA ASP A 80 3.52 -4.45 14.11
C ASP A 80 3.94 -3.42 13.05
N THR A 81 2.96 -2.76 12.42
CA THR A 81 3.20 -1.70 11.43
C THR A 81 4.03 -0.58 12.02
N ALA A 82 3.69 -0.14 13.22
CA ALA A 82 4.37 0.98 13.82
C ALA A 82 5.74 0.60 14.44
N SER A 83 6.00 -0.69 14.64
CA SER A 83 7.32 -1.23 15.01
C SER A 83 8.25 -1.38 13.79
N LEU A 84 7.69 -1.77 12.65
CA LEU A 84 8.45 -1.98 11.41
C LEU A 84 8.66 -0.68 10.61
N ALA A 85 7.66 0.19 10.54
CA ALA A 85 7.66 1.38 9.70
C ALA A 85 8.89 2.31 9.91
N PRO A 86 9.43 2.49 11.13
CA PRO A 86 10.65 3.28 11.33
C PRO A 86 11.92 2.66 10.73
N LYS A 87 11.90 1.39 10.35
CA LYS A 87 13.05 0.64 9.81
C LYS A 87 13.07 0.57 8.29
N ILE A 88 12.08 1.15 7.60
CA ILE A 88 11.92 1.09 6.14
C ILE A 88 11.92 2.50 5.53
N ASP A 89 12.19 2.59 4.23
CA ASP A 89 12.42 3.88 3.57
C ASP A 89 11.16 4.75 3.48
N ALA A 90 9.99 4.13 3.29
CA ALA A 90 8.72 4.82 3.15
C ALA A 90 7.52 3.92 3.50
N THR A 91 6.46 4.54 4.02
CA THR A 91 5.17 3.89 4.29
C THR A 91 4.06 4.59 3.52
N LEU A 92 3.37 3.88 2.63
CA LEU A 92 2.17 4.40 1.97
C LEU A 92 0.95 4.16 2.86
N PHE A 93 0.18 5.22 3.16
CA PHE A 93 -0.97 5.12 4.05
C PHE A 93 -2.25 4.85 3.24
N VAL A 94 -2.85 3.66 3.38
CA VAL A 94 -4.05 3.28 2.62
C VAL A 94 -5.33 3.62 3.40
N VAL A 95 -6.25 4.36 2.76
CA VAL A 95 -7.54 4.78 3.30
C VAL A 95 -8.66 4.21 2.44
N ARG A 96 -9.66 3.58 3.06
CA ARG A 96 -10.89 3.19 2.37
C ARG A 96 -11.88 4.35 2.36
N LEU A 97 -12.23 4.85 1.16
CA LEU A 97 -13.19 5.94 0.99
C LEU A 97 -14.55 5.58 1.60
N SER A 98 -15.22 6.57 2.22
CA SER A 98 -16.55 6.45 2.84
C SER A 98 -16.68 5.40 3.96
N TYR A 99 -15.57 4.80 4.38
CA TYR A 99 -15.53 3.81 5.45
C TYR A 99 -14.65 4.28 6.62
N THR A 100 -13.44 4.74 6.32
CA THR A 100 -12.50 5.20 7.36
C THR A 100 -12.76 6.67 7.71
N SER A 101 -13.18 6.94 8.95
CA SER A 101 -13.43 8.33 9.40
C SER A 101 -12.15 9.18 9.41
N ALA A 102 -12.28 10.48 9.09
CA ALA A 102 -11.17 11.44 9.12
C ALA A 102 -10.44 11.47 10.48
N ARG A 103 -11.15 11.27 11.59
CA ARG A 103 -10.57 11.16 12.93
C ARG A 103 -9.60 9.98 13.06
N LEU A 104 -9.96 8.82 12.52
CA LEU A 104 -9.09 7.63 12.53
C LEU A 104 -7.89 7.80 11.59
N ILE A 105 -8.10 8.42 10.41
CA ILE A 105 -7.01 8.75 9.49
C ILE A 105 -5.97 9.64 10.20
N ARG A 106 -6.43 10.75 10.81
CA ARG A 106 -5.56 11.67 11.56
C ARG A 106 -4.80 10.95 12.67
N LYS A 107 -5.49 10.16 13.51
CA LYS A 107 -4.85 9.41 14.60
C LYS A 107 -3.78 8.43 14.09
N GLY A 108 -4.04 7.75 12.97
CA GLY A 108 -3.08 6.84 12.36
C GLY A 108 -1.83 7.55 11.84
N LEU A 109 -2.01 8.68 11.16
CA LEU A 109 -0.91 9.50 10.67
C LEU A 109 -0.10 10.12 11.82
N GLU A 110 -0.75 10.66 12.85
CA GLU A 110 -0.09 11.18 14.05
C GLU A 110 0.80 10.13 14.72
N LEU A 111 0.34 8.88 14.80
CA LEU A 111 1.11 7.77 15.35
C LEU A 111 2.39 7.50 14.53
N LEU A 112 2.28 7.46 13.19
CA LEU A 112 3.43 7.25 12.31
C LEU A 112 4.41 8.42 12.37
N TYR A 113 3.92 9.66 12.29
CA TYR A 113 4.76 10.86 12.39
C TYR A 113 5.44 10.99 13.75
N GLY A 114 4.75 10.63 14.84
CA GLY A 114 5.35 10.57 16.18
C GLY A 114 6.50 9.57 16.29
N ARG A 115 6.60 8.60 15.37
CA ARG A 115 7.70 7.64 15.24
C ARG A 115 8.69 8.00 14.12
N GLN A 116 8.62 9.22 13.58
CA GLN A 116 9.49 9.72 12.52
C GLN A 116 9.43 8.86 11.23
N VAL A 117 8.29 8.21 10.99
CA VAL A 117 8.07 7.43 9.76
C VAL A 117 7.88 8.36 8.58
N ASN A 118 8.59 8.08 7.49
CA ASN A 118 8.38 8.75 6.21
C ASN A 118 7.08 8.26 5.54
N VAL A 119 6.06 9.12 5.48
CA VAL A 119 4.80 8.83 4.78
C VAL A 119 4.71 9.76 3.57
N PRO A 120 5.17 9.35 2.38
CA PRO A 120 5.23 10.22 1.20
C PRO A 120 3.86 10.51 0.59
N GLY A 121 2.83 9.72 0.93
CA GLY A 121 1.49 9.92 0.40
C GLY A 121 0.44 8.98 0.99
N ILE A 122 -0.81 9.28 0.63
CA ILE A 122 -2.01 8.53 1.03
C ILE A 122 -2.61 7.91 -0.22
N ILE A 123 -2.94 6.62 -0.17
CA ILE A 123 -3.70 5.93 -1.20
C ILE A 123 -5.16 5.89 -0.78
N LEU A 124 -6.02 6.55 -1.54
CA LEU A 124 -7.47 6.42 -1.38
C LEU A 124 -7.98 5.23 -2.21
N ASN A 125 -8.49 4.21 -1.52
CA ASN A 125 -8.98 2.97 -2.11
C ASN A 125 -10.52 2.87 -1.99
N PHE A 126 -11.13 2.00 -2.79
CA PHE A 126 -12.59 1.85 -2.91
C PHE A 126 -13.30 3.16 -3.28
N VAL A 127 -12.70 3.92 -4.19
CA VAL A 127 -13.34 5.11 -4.73
C VAL A 127 -14.49 4.68 -5.63
N ASP A 128 -15.70 5.15 -5.32
CA ASP A 128 -16.82 5.08 -6.25
C ASP A 128 -16.73 6.29 -7.19
N THR A 129 -16.31 6.03 -8.43
CA THR A 129 -16.15 7.07 -9.46
C THR A 129 -17.48 7.58 -10.02
N SER A 130 -18.61 6.96 -9.65
CA SER A 130 -19.94 7.45 -10.00
C SER A 130 -20.43 8.59 -9.11
N LEU A 131 -19.74 8.85 -7.99
CA LEU A 131 -20.10 9.94 -7.08
C LEU A 131 -19.94 11.31 -7.77
N PRO A 132 -20.95 12.20 -7.67
CA PRO A 132 -20.93 13.52 -8.32
C PRO A 132 -19.68 14.35 -8.00
N GLU A 133 -19.17 14.24 -6.78
CA GLU A 133 -17.98 14.95 -6.32
C GLU A 133 -16.73 14.52 -7.09
N TYR A 134 -16.60 13.24 -7.43
CA TYR A 134 -15.47 12.72 -8.21
C TYR A 134 -15.60 13.06 -9.70
N TYR A 135 -16.83 13.05 -10.21
CA TYR A 135 -17.15 13.52 -11.56
C TYR A 135 -16.82 15.00 -11.75
N TYR A 136 -17.04 15.82 -10.72
CA TYR A 136 -16.67 17.24 -10.70
C TYR A 136 -15.15 17.45 -10.77
N TYR A 137 -14.35 16.61 -10.10
CA TYR A 137 -12.88 16.67 -10.21
C TYR A 137 -12.38 16.27 -11.61
N GLN A 138 -12.96 15.25 -12.25
CA GLN A 138 -12.62 14.91 -13.63
C GLN A 138 -13.00 16.03 -14.62
N TYR A 139 -14.16 16.67 -14.41
CA TYR A 139 -14.55 17.84 -15.18
C TYR A 139 -13.61 19.04 -14.92
N ALA A 140 -13.18 19.25 -13.68
CA ALA A 140 -12.23 20.31 -13.34
C ALA A 140 -10.85 20.08 -13.98
N GLU A 141 -10.37 18.83 -14.05
CA GLU A 141 -9.16 18.49 -14.82
C GLU A 141 -9.35 18.71 -16.33
N TYR A 142 -10.53 18.40 -16.87
CA TYR A 142 -10.85 18.63 -18.28
C TYR A 142 -10.92 20.12 -18.64
N TYR A 143 -11.43 20.96 -17.74
CA TYR A 143 -11.53 22.42 -17.94
C TYR A 143 -10.28 23.18 -17.49
N ASN A 144 -9.37 22.53 -16.75
CA ASN A 144 -8.15 23.15 -16.24
C ASN A 144 -6.94 22.23 -16.50
N PRO A 145 -6.63 21.90 -17.76
CA PRO A 145 -5.43 21.17 -18.08
C PRO A 145 -4.20 21.96 -17.60
N PRO A 146 -3.15 21.30 -17.07
CA PRO A 146 -1.91 21.98 -16.73
C PRO A 146 -1.40 22.73 -17.96
N ALA A 147 -1.11 24.02 -17.79
CA ALA A 147 -0.72 24.90 -18.89
C ALA A 147 0.57 24.40 -19.55
N SER A 148 0.41 23.67 -20.66
CA SER A 148 1.22 23.60 -21.89
C SER A 148 1.32 22.18 -22.47
N VAL A 149 0.51 21.90 -23.49
CA VAL A 149 0.96 21.18 -24.70
C VAL A 149 0.38 21.93 -25.90
N THR A 150 1.26 22.23 -26.85
CA THR A 150 1.11 23.13 -28.00
C THR A 150 -0.02 22.77 -28.96
N ASP A 151 -0.57 23.80 -29.60
CA ASP A 151 -1.56 23.75 -30.68
C ASP A 151 -1.14 22.79 -31.80
N ASP A 152 -1.77 21.61 -31.94
CA ASP A 152 -2.00 20.99 -33.26
C ASP A 152 -2.93 19.75 -33.31
N GLU A 153 -3.49 19.24 -32.20
CA GLU A 153 -4.51 18.17 -32.25
C GLU A 153 -5.76 18.48 -31.43
N ALA A 154 -6.35 19.65 -31.66
CA ALA A 154 -7.74 19.88 -31.32
C ALA A 154 -8.60 19.52 -32.52
N LEU A 155 -9.18 18.31 -32.53
CA LEU A 155 -10.48 18.00 -33.15
C LEU A 155 -10.74 16.49 -33.10
N THR A 156 -11.38 16.01 -32.03
CA THR A 156 -12.59 15.18 -32.11
C THR A 156 -13.18 15.02 -30.71
N ALA A 157 -14.28 15.73 -30.42
CA ALA A 157 -15.11 15.44 -29.27
C ALA A 157 -15.96 14.19 -29.55
N PRO A 158 -16.13 13.25 -28.61
CA PRO A 158 -17.17 12.23 -28.75
C PRO A 158 -18.55 12.90 -28.66
N PRO A 159 -19.55 12.41 -29.42
CA PRO A 159 -20.84 13.08 -29.53
C PRO A 159 -21.61 13.08 -28.20
N PRO A 160 -22.42 14.11 -27.92
CA PRO A 160 -23.19 14.19 -26.68
C PRO A 160 -24.28 13.11 -26.64
N ARG A 161 -24.44 12.47 -25.47
CA ARG A 161 -25.57 11.54 -25.21
C ARG A 161 -26.85 12.35 -24.94
N GLU A 162 -27.94 11.99 -25.62
CA GLU A 162 -29.26 12.60 -25.43
C GLU A 162 -29.78 12.45 -23.98
N PRO A 163 -30.52 13.44 -23.46
CA PRO A 163 -31.07 13.37 -22.11
C PRO A 163 -32.21 12.34 -22.03
N ALA A 164 -32.14 11.46 -21.03
CA ALA A 164 -33.21 10.51 -20.71
C ALA A 164 -34.51 11.24 -20.34
N LYS A 165 -35.61 10.93 -21.04
CA LYS A 165 -36.95 11.44 -20.74
C LYS A 165 -37.39 10.96 -19.35
N GLN A 166 -37.84 11.89 -18.51
CA GLN A 166 -38.51 11.56 -17.25
C GLN A 166 -39.90 10.97 -17.52
N PRO A 167 -40.32 9.91 -16.81
CA PRO A 167 -41.67 9.38 -16.94
C PRO A 167 -42.68 10.26 -16.20
N SER A 168 -43.86 10.39 -16.82
CA SER A 168 -45.05 11.12 -16.41
C SER A 168 -45.77 10.55 -15.20
#